data_AF-A0A3D0HS83-F1
#
_entry.id   AF-A0A3D0HS83-F1
#
_cell.length_a   1.000
_cell.length_b   1.000
_cell.length_c   1.000
_cell.angle_alpha   90.00
_cell.angle_beta   90.00
_cell.angle_gamma   90.00
#
_symmetry.space_group_name_H-M   'P 1'
#
loop_
_entity.id
_entity.type
_entity.pdbx_description
1 polymer ?
#
loop_
_entity_poly.entity_id
_entity_poly.type
_entity_poly.pdbx_seq_one_letter_code
_entity_poly.pdbx_strand_id
1 'polypeptide(L)'
;MIKRIKANIMRYLLIALFSLVLLSVKAQTGEVPLEGAVSYVTGQSIYVRFPNTGQLSAGDTLYVQRNGKLIPALLVNVIGYVLEY
;
A
#
# COMPACT_ATOMS: atom_id res chain seq x y z
N MET A 1 24.72 34.42 36.35
CA MET A 1 23.36 33.83 36.33
C MET A 1 22.71 33.90 34.93
N ILE A 2 22.68 35.06 34.27
CA ILE A 2 21.98 35.31 32.99
C ILE A 2 22.50 34.47 31.80
N LYS A 3 23.81 34.21 31.69
CA LYS A 3 24.38 33.36 30.62
C LYS A 3 23.85 31.92 30.62
N ARG A 4 23.67 31.32 31.79
CA ARG A 4 23.13 29.95 31.95
C ARG A 4 21.66 29.87 31.53
N ILE A 5 20.88 30.90 31.84
CA ILE A 5 19.47 30.99 31.44
C ILE A 5 19.34 31.09 29.91
N LYS A 6 20.15 31.92 29.27
CA LYS A 6 20.17 32.05 27.80
C LYS A 6 20.58 30.76 27.09
N ALA A 7 21.56 30.02 27.63
CA ALA A 7 21.98 28.73 27.09
C ALA A 7 20.86 27.68 27.18
N ASN A 8 20.11 27.66 28.29
CA ASN A 8 18.97 26.76 28.44
C ASN A 8 17.83 27.14 27.49
N ILE A 9 17.54 28.43 27.30
CA ILE A 9 16.56 28.91 26.32
C ILE A 9 16.95 28.48 24.90
N MET A 10 18.23 28.63 24.52
CA MET A 10 18.73 28.19 23.22
C MET A 10 18.61 26.67 23.04
N ARG A 11 18.84 25.89 24.09
CA ARG A 11 18.65 24.44 24.07
C ARG A 11 17.19 24.03 23.85
N TYR A 12 16.25 24.69 24.52
CA TYR A 12 14.81 24.43 24.30
C TYR A 12 14.35 24.83 22.91
N LEU A 13 14.87 25.94 22.37
CA LEU A 13 14.57 26.36 20.99
C LEU A 13 15.05 25.34 19.95
N LEU A 14 16.24 24.77 20.14
CA LEU A 14 16.76 23.72 19.25
C LEU A 14 15.92 22.43 19.32
N ILE A 15 15.48 22.04 20.52
CA ILE A 15 14.60 20.87 20.69
C ILE A 15 13.23 21.11 20.05
N ALA A 16 12.65 22.30 20.25
CA ALA A 16 11.39 22.68 19.63
C ALA A 16 11.49 22.68 18.09
N LEU A 17 12.57 23.23 17.53
CA LEU A 17 12.84 23.21 16.10
C LEU A 17 12.94 21.77 15.55
N PHE A 18 13.62 20.88 16.27
CA PHE A 18 13.75 19.48 15.87
C PHE A 18 12.43 18.72 15.94
N SER A 19 11.57 19.02 16.93
CA SER A 19 10.25 18.38 17.06
C SER A 19 9.28 18.71 15.92
N LEU A 20 9.42 19.87 15.26
CA LEU A 20 8.58 20.23 14.11
C LEU A 20 8.78 19.29 12.90
N VAL A 21 9.99 18.74 12.73
CA VAL A 21 10.31 17.84 11.62
C VAL A 21 9.56 16.51 11.74
N LEU A 22 9.27 16.07 12.96
CA LEU A 22 8.57 14.80 13.23
C LEU A 22 7.07 14.84 12.88
N LEU A 23 6.47 16.03 12.77
CA LEU A 23 5.05 16.19 12.46
C LEU A 23 4.73 15.89 10.97
N SER A 24 5.74 15.78 10.11
CA SER A 24 5.55 15.56 8.66
C SER A 24 5.65 14.08 8.24
N VAL A 25 5.73 13.15 9.19
CA VAL A 25 5.77 11.71 8.87
C VAL A 25 4.36 11.26 8.49
N LYS A 26 4.06 11.28 7.19
CA LYS A 26 2.91 10.56 6.65
C LYS A 26 3.25 9.07 6.66
N ALA A 27 2.69 8.32 7.61
CA ALA A 27 2.61 6.88 7.46
C ALA A 27 1.85 6.60 6.16
N GLN A 28 2.44 5.80 5.27
CA GLN A 28 1.76 5.43 4.02
C GLN A 28 0.42 4.82 4.41
N THR A 29 -0.66 5.47 4.02
CA THR A 29 -2.00 4.90 4.13
C THR A 29 -1.93 3.60 3.35
N GLY A 30 -2.04 2.47 4.05
CA GLY A 30 -2.02 1.17 3.40
C GLY A 30 -3.03 1.19 2.27
N GLU A 31 -2.56 1.03 1.03
CA GLU A 31 -3.47 0.93 -0.10
C GLU A 31 -4.46 -0.19 0.21
N VAL A 32 -5.75 0.09 0.04
CA VAL A 32 -6.78 -0.94 0.14
C VAL A 32 -6.45 -1.95 -0.96
N PRO A 33 -6.14 -3.22 -0.64
CA PRO A 33 -5.78 -4.18 -1.66
C PRO A 33 -6.93 -4.32 -2.66
N LEU A 34 -6.59 -4.32 -3.95
CA LEU A 34 -7.56 -4.59 -5.02
C LEU A 34 -7.94 -6.08 -4.94
N GLU A 35 -9.11 -6.35 -4.37
CA GLU A 35 -9.63 -7.70 -4.23
C GLU A 35 -10.47 -8.11 -5.45
N GLY A 36 -10.35 -9.38 -5.83
CA GLY A 36 -11.10 -9.98 -6.93
C GLY A 36 -11.78 -11.27 -6.49
N ALA A 37 -12.85 -11.63 -7.18
CA ALA A 37 -13.61 -12.84 -6.93
C ALA A 37 -13.45 -13.83 -8.08
N VAL A 38 -13.34 -15.12 -7.76
CA VAL A 38 -13.37 -16.18 -8.77
C VAL A 38 -14.75 -16.18 -9.41
N SER A 39 -14.78 -15.95 -10.72
CA SER A 39 -16.00 -15.89 -11.52
C SER A 39 -16.30 -17.21 -12.24
N TYR A 40 -15.25 -17.92 -12.66
CA TYR A 40 -15.39 -19.19 -13.36
C TYR A 40 -14.11 -20.03 -13.24
N VAL A 41 -14.27 -21.35 -13.21
CA VAL A 41 -13.15 -22.30 -13.14
C VAL A 41 -13.35 -23.35 -14.22
N THR A 42 -12.29 -23.61 -14.98
CA THR A 42 -12.20 -24.70 -15.94
C THR A 42 -11.04 -25.61 -15.57
N GLY A 43 -10.90 -26.76 -16.24
CA GLY A 43 -9.76 -27.65 -16.02
C GLY A 43 -8.39 -27.05 -16.40
N GLN A 44 -8.36 -25.96 -17.17
CA GLN A 44 -7.13 -25.33 -17.68
C GLN A 44 -6.90 -23.92 -17.14
N SER A 45 -7.96 -23.18 -16.84
CA SER A 45 -7.90 -21.75 -16.49
C SER A 45 -8.86 -21.39 -15.36
N ILE A 46 -8.43 -20.44 -14.53
CA ILE A 46 -9.24 -19.79 -13.49
C ILE A 46 -9.48 -18.34 -13.90
N TYR A 47 -10.74 -17.91 -13.89
CA TYR A 47 -11.15 -16.55 -14.24
C TYR A 47 -11.50 -15.77 -12.99
N VAL A 48 -10.74 -14.71 -12.71
CA VAL A 48 -10.96 -13.83 -11.56
C VAL A 48 -11.49 -12.48 -12.06
N ARG A 49 -12.60 -12.03 -11.50
CA ARG A 49 -13.18 -10.72 -11.78
C ARG A 49 -12.74 -9.73 -10.71
N PHE A 50 -12.20 -8.61 -11.17
CA PHE A 50 -11.86 -7.45 -10.35
C PHE A 50 -12.81 -6.28 -10.68
N PRO A 51 -12.98 -5.32 -9.77
CA PRO A 51 -13.71 -4.07 -10.06
C PRO A 51 -13.11 -3.28 -11.22
N ASN A 52 -11.79 -3.32 -11.36
CA ASN A 52 -11.05 -2.79 -12.50
C ASN A 52 -9.76 -3.61 -12.69
N THR A 53 -9.20 -3.55 -13.89
CA THR A 53 -7.94 -4.24 -14.24
C THR A 53 -6.79 -3.27 -14.51
N GLY A 54 -6.96 -1.98 -14.20
CA GLY A 54 -6.00 -0.93 -14.56
C GLY A 54 -4.64 -1.03 -13.85
N GLN A 55 -4.57 -1.81 -12.77
CA GLN A 55 -3.34 -2.07 -12.02
C GLN A 55 -2.81 -3.50 -12.21
N LEU A 56 -3.40 -4.29 -13.11
CA LEU A 56 -2.96 -5.66 -13.40
C LEU A 56 -2.22 -5.71 -14.73
N SER A 57 -1.18 -6.53 -14.79
CA SER A 57 -0.43 -6.85 -15.99
C SER A 57 -0.27 -8.37 -16.17
N ALA A 58 -0.11 -8.82 -17.41
CA ALA A 58 0.27 -10.20 -17.67
C ALA A 58 1.66 -10.46 -17.07
N GLY A 59 1.80 -11.59 -16.37
CA GLY A 59 2.97 -11.93 -15.57
C GLY A 59 2.84 -11.60 -14.08
N ASP A 60 1.82 -10.83 -13.66
CA ASP A 60 1.57 -10.59 -12.25
C ASP A 60 1.16 -11.87 -11.52
N THR A 61 1.37 -11.90 -10.20
CA THR A 61 0.92 -12.99 -9.34
C THR A 61 -0.28 -12.55 -8.51
N LEU A 62 -1.38 -13.28 -8.63
CA LEU A 62 -2.52 -13.14 -7.72
C LEU A 62 -2.28 -13.97 -6.46
N TYR A 63 -2.61 -13.36 -5.33
CA TYR A 63 -2.46 -13.96 -4.02
C TYR A 63 -3.83 -14.26 -3.42
N VAL A 64 -3.92 -15.36 -2.68
CA VAL A 64 -5.06 -15.64 -1.81
C VAL A 64 -4.66 -15.29 -0.39
N GLN A 65 -5.49 -14.51 0.27
CA GLN A 65 -5.33 -14.25 1.70
C GLN A 65 -5.89 -15.44 2.50
N ARG A 66 -5.03 -16.11 3.27
CA ARG A 66 -5.45 -17.12 4.25
C ARG A 66 -4.73 -16.90 5.57
N ASN A 67 -5.47 -16.85 6.68
CA ASN A 67 -4.92 -16.67 8.02
C ASN A 67 -3.98 -15.46 8.14
N GLY A 68 -4.34 -14.35 7.50
CA GLY A 68 -3.53 -13.12 7.49
C GLY A 68 -2.26 -13.18 6.64
N LYS A 69 -2.03 -14.27 5.89
CA LYS A 69 -0.90 -14.42 4.97
C LYS A 69 -1.35 -14.36 3.52
N LEU A 70 -0.57 -13.69 2.68
CA LEU A 70 -0.73 -13.70 1.23
C LEU A 70 0.02 -14.91 0.66
N ILE A 71 -0.71 -15.83 0.04
CA ILE A 71 -0.17 -17.04 -0.56
C ILE A 71 -0.28 -16.89 -2.09
N PRO A 72 0.83 -16.99 -2.85
CA PRO A 72 0.77 -16.90 -4.31
C PRO A 72 -0.06 -18.07 -4.86
N ALA A 73 -1.02 -17.78 -5.73
CA ALA A 73 -2.00 -18.78 -6.17
C ALA A 73 -2.16 -18.86 -7.69
N LEU A 74 -2.01 -17.75 -8.42
CA LEU A 74 -2.24 -17.72 -9.86
C LEU A 74 -1.31 -16.73 -10.55
N LEU A 75 -0.73 -17.11 -11.69
CA LEU A 75 -0.06 -16.19 -12.60
C LEU A 75 -1.08 -15.61 -13.58
N VAL A 76 -1.07 -14.29 -13.76
CA VAL A 76 -1.94 -13.61 -14.72
C VAL A 76 -1.40 -13.86 -16.13
N ASN A 77 -2.14 -14.60 -16.95
CA ASN A 77 -1.75 -14.88 -18.33
C ASN A 77 -2.36 -13.87 -19.32
N VAL A 78 -3.66 -13.61 -19.20
CA VAL A 78 -4.41 -12.70 -20.08
C VAL A 78 -5.31 -11.81 -19.23
N ILE A 79 -5.42 -10.54 -19.62
CA ILE A 79 -6.33 -9.56 -19.01
C ILE A 79 -7.39 -9.19 -20.04
N GLY A 80 -8.66 -9.30 -19.63
CA GLY A 80 -9.78 -8.77 -20.39
C GLY A 80 -10.06 -7.31 -19.98
N TYR A 81 -10.33 -6.45 -20.96
CA TYR A 81 -10.77 -5.08 -20.74
C TYR A 81 -12.27 -4.97 -21.01
N VAL A 82 -12.99 -4.30 -20.12
CA VAL A 82 -14.34 -3.83 -20.41
C VAL A 82 -14.18 -2.45 -21.03
N LEU A 83 -14.50 -2.32 -22.31
CA LEU A 83 -14.61 -1.01 -22.95
C LEU A 83 -15.97 -0.43 -22.52
N GLU A 84 -15.95 0.60 -21.67
CA GLU A 84 -17.13 1.44 -21.45
C GLU A 84 -17.34 2.25 -22.74
N TYR A 85 -18.43 1.96 -23.46
CA TYR A 85 -18.89 2.70 -24.64
C TYR A 85 -19.92 3.77 -24.23
#